data_AF-A0A8T2NR63-F1
#
_entry.id   AF-A0A8T2NR63-F1
#
_cell.length_a   1.000
_cell.length_b   1.000
_cell.length_c   1.000
_cell.angle_alpha   90.00
_cell.angle_beta   90.00
_cell.angle_gamma   90.00
#
_symmetry.space_group_name_H-M   'P 1'
#
loop_
_entity.id
_entity.type
_entity.pdbx_description
1 polymer ?
#
loop_
_entity_poly.entity_id
_entity_poly.type
_entity_poly.pdbx_seq_one_letter_code
_entity_poly.pdbx_strand_id
1 'polypeptide(L)' 'MASTRFFAVALLVIFTLNAFLLQTESVSCCLSYTKRNLHCKRMNGFTIQSMKEFCDLDAIM' A
#
# COMPACT_ATOMS: atom_id res chain seq x y z
N MET A 1 4.52 19.05 32.55
CA MET A 1 3.16 18.51 32.27
C MET A 1 2.65 18.80 30.86
N ALA A 2 3.07 19.88 30.18
CA ALA A 2 2.69 20.14 28.78
C ALA A 2 3.32 19.13 27.79
N SER A 3 4.61 18.81 27.96
CA SER A 3 5.38 17.94 27.05
C SER A 3 4.80 16.51 26.92
N THR A 4 4.36 15.90 28.02
CA THR A 4 3.73 14.57 28.01
C THR A 4 2.41 14.52 27.25
N ARG A 5 1.64 15.61 27.22
CA ARG A 5 0.40 15.68 26.43
C ARG A 5 0.67 15.79 24.94
N PHE A 6 1.72 16.50 24.53
CA PHE A 6 2.17 16.53 23.14
C PHE A 6 2.60 15.14 22.65
N PHE A 7 3.37 14.40 23.45
CA PHE A 7 3.76 13.03 23.11
C PHE A 7 2.56 12.09 22.98
N ALA A 8 1.58 12.19 23.89
CA ALA A 8 0.37 11.36 23.83
C ALA A 8 -0.45 11.65 22.55
N VAL A 9 -0.61 12.92 22.17
CA VAL A 9 -1.30 13.29 20.93
C VAL A 9 -0.54 12.81 19.70
N ALA A 10 0.79 12.97 19.67
CA ALA A 10 1.61 12.50 18.55
C ALA A 10 1.51 10.97 18.38
N LEU A 11 1.57 10.22 19.48
CA LEU A 11 1.41 8.76 19.45
C LEU A 11 0.02 8.35 18.95
N LEU A 12 -1.04 9.03 19.38
CA LEU A 12 -2.40 8.79 18.89
C LEU A 12 -2.52 9.03 17.38
N VAL A 13 -1.94 10.12 16.87
CA VAL A 13 -1.95 10.44 15.44
C VAL A 13 -1.18 9.40 14.63
N ILE A 14 -0.01 8.97 15.10
CA ILE A 14 0.78 7.92 14.44
C ILE A 14 0.01 6.58 14.46
N PHE A 15 -0.63 6.26 15.57
CA PHE A 15 -1.39 5.02 15.72
C PHE A 15 -2.60 5.00 14.78
N THR A 16 -3.37 6.10 14.71
CA THR A 16 -4.52 6.18 13.80
C THR A 16 -4.06 6.11 12.35
N LEU A 17 -3.04 6.88 11.95
CA LEU A 17 -2.49 6.81 10.59
C LEU A 17 -2.08 5.40 10.19
N ASN A 18 -1.36 4.67 11.06
CA ASN A 18 -0.97 3.29 10.78
C ASN A 18 -2.17 2.35 10.67
N ALA A 19 -3.18 2.50 11.53
CA ALA A 19 -4.39 1.70 11.46
C ALA A 19 -5.17 1.92 10.15
N PHE A 20 -5.26 3.18 9.70
CA PHE A 20 -5.86 3.51 8.42
C PHE A 20 -5.06 2.96 7.24
N LEU A 21 -3.73 3.13 7.24
CA LEU A 21 -2.85 2.61 6.19
C LEU A 21 -2.96 1.10 6.04
N LEU A 22 -3.07 0.36 7.14
CA LEU A 22 -3.22 -1.10 7.14
C LEU A 22 -4.57 -1.56 6.53
N GLN A 23 -5.61 -0.73 6.63
CA GLN A 23 -6.95 -1.04 6.10
C GLN A 23 -7.13 -0.60 4.64
N THR A 24 -6.30 0.31 4.14
CA THR A 24 -6.33 0.70 2.73
C THR A 24 -5.75 -0.41 1.85
N GLU A 25 -6.62 -1.27 1.34
CA GLU A 25 -6.32 -2.27 0.31
C GLU A 25 -5.71 -1.62 -0.95
N SER A 26 -5.95 -0.32 -1.18
CA SER A 26 -5.44 0.43 -2.33
C SER A 26 -3.92 0.54 -2.40
N VAL A 27 -3.19 0.39 -1.28
CA VAL A 27 -1.72 0.38 -1.26
C VAL A 27 -1.16 -0.86 -1.98
N SER A 28 -1.95 -1.93 -2.07
CA SER A 28 -1.58 -3.16 -2.78
C SER A 28 -1.92 -3.14 -4.28
N CYS A 29 -2.56 -2.08 -4.77
CA CYS A 29 -2.98 -1.97 -6.17
C CYS A 29 -1.79 -1.71 -7.12
N CYS A 30 -1.90 -2.18 -8.37
CA CYS A 30 -0.97 -1.83 -9.42
C CYS A 30 -1.14 -0.33 -9.76
N LEU A 31 -0.06 0.44 -9.66
CA LEU A 31 -0.10 1.88 -9.92
C LEU A 31 0.09 2.21 -11.41
N SER A 32 0.83 1.36 -12.14
CA SER A 32 1.15 1.60 -13.54
C SER A 32 1.72 0.35 -14.22
N TYR A 33 1.44 0.19 -15.51
CA TYR A 33 2.10 -0.81 -16.33
C TYR A 33 3.47 -0.33 -16.81
N THR A 34 4.45 -1.23 -16.75
CA THR A 34 5.71 -1.03 -17.47
C THR A 34 5.50 -1.25 -18.97
N LYS A 35 6.01 -0.33 -19.79
CA LYS A 35 6.07 -0.52 -21.25
C LYS A 35 7.21 -1.44 -21.68
N ARG A 36 8.17 -1.71 -20.80
CA ARG A 36 9.31 -2.60 -21.08
C ARG A 36 8.88 -4.04 -20.88
N ASN A 37 9.25 -4.89 -21.85
CA ASN A 37 9.15 -6.33 -21.70
C ASN A 37 10.12 -6.80 -20.60
N LEU A 38 9.57 -7.39 -19.55
CA LEU A 38 10.34 -8.04 -18.49
C LEU A 38 10.58 -9.49 -18.88
N HIS A 39 11.83 -9.95 -18.73
CA HIS A 39 12.18 -11.32 -19.03
C HIS A 39 11.87 -12.19 -17.81
N CYS A 40 11.12 -13.29 -17.98
CA CYS A 40 10.66 -14.13 -16.87
C CYS A 40 11.82 -14.63 -15.98
N LYS A 41 13.02 -14.84 -16.54
CA LYS A 41 14.23 -15.23 -15.79
C LYS A 41 14.69 -14.20 -14.74
N ARG A 42 14.25 -12.94 -14.85
CA ARG A 42 14.58 -11.86 -13.90
C ARG A 42 13.47 -11.65 -12.86
N MET A 43 12.32 -12.29 -13.02
CA MET A 43 11.21 -12.18 -12.07
C MET A 43 11.37 -13.21 -10.96
N ASN A 44 11.33 -12.77 -9.70
CA ASN A 44 11.36 -13.65 -8.53
C ASN A 44 9.98 -14.25 -8.19
N GLY A 45 8.94 -13.85 -8.91
CA GLY A 45 7.56 -14.25 -8.68
C GLY A 45 6.62 -13.27 -9.39
N PHE A 46 5.34 -13.56 -9.35
CA PHE A 46 4.30 -12.62 -9.75
C PHE A 46 3.05 -12.81 -8.88
N THR A 47 2.30 -11.74 -8.73
CA THR A 47 0.97 -11.72 -8.10
C THR A 47 -0.04 -11.31 -9.15
N ILE A 48 -1.16 -12.03 -9.21
CA ILE A 48 -2.30 -11.67 -10.07
C ILE A 48 -3.22 -10.78 -9.24
N GLN A 49 -3.49 -9.59 -9.77
CA GLN A 49 -4.47 -8.66 -9.26
C GLN A 49 -5.68 -8.65 -10.17
N SER A 50 -6.84 -8.95 -9.59
CA SER A 50 -8.14 -8.76 -10.23
C SER A 50 -8.70 -7.38 -9.89
N MET A 51 -9.45 -6.79 -10.82
CA MET A 51 -10.26 -5.60 -10.59
C MET A 51 -11.25 -5.84 -9.43
N LYS A 52 -11.24 -4.96 -8.43
CA LYS A 52 -12.09 -4.98 -7.23
C LYS A 52 -12.52 -3.55 -6.89
N GLU A 53 -13.41 -3.36 -5.91
CA GLU A 53 -13.86 -2.02 -5.47
C GLU A 53 -12.73 -1.04 -5.13
N PHE A 54 -11.55 -1.54 -4.74
CA PHE A 54 -10.38 -0.72 -4.39
C PHE A 54 -9.31 -0.64 -5.49
N CYS A 55 -9.33 -1.54 -6.48
CA CYS A 55 -8.38 -1.55 -7.59
C CYS A 55 -9.16 -1.55 -8.92
N ASP A 56 -9.10 -0.46 -9.67
CA ASP A 56 -9.79 -0.32 -10.97
C ASP A 56 -9.08 -1.08 -12.12
N LEU A 57 -7.97 -1.75 -11.76
CA LEU A 57 -6.96 -2.46 -12.54
C LEU A 57 -7.00 -3.99 -12.60
N ASP A 58 -7.00 -4.65 -13.75
CA ASP A 58 -6.49 -6.04 -13.82
C ASP A 58 -4.98 -6.03 -14.09
N ALA A 59 -4.15 -6.63 -13.21
CA ALA A 59 -2.69 -6.54 -13.34
C ALA A 59 -1.95 -7.82 -12.94
N ILE A 60 -0.71 -7.94 -13.44
CA ILE A 60 0.27 -8.95 -13.02
C ILE A 60 1.50 -8.20 -12.53
N MET A 61 1.87 -8.40 -11.26
CA MET A 61 2.90 -7.64 -10.54
C MET A 61 4.05 -8.53 -10.11
#